data_AF-A0A6J6D9X6-F1
#
_entry.id   AF-A0A6J6D9X6-F1
#
_cell.length_a   1.000
_cell.length_b   1.000
_cell.length_c   1.000
_cell.angle_alpha   90.00
_cell.angle_beta   90.00
_cell.angle_gamma   90.00
#
_symmetry.space_group_name_H-M   'P 1'
#
loop_
_entity.id
_entity.type
_entity.pdbx_description
1 polymer ?
#
loop_
_entity_poly.entity_id
_entity_poly.type
_entity_poly.pdbx_seq_one_letter_code
_entity_poly.pdbx_strand_id
1 'polypeptide(L)'
;MSQWSNHPATAKYGKSQLSFGQRSADVLRNAMGSWPFVFGALGFLAIWMYFNNDGSFDPFPFILLNLILSCIAALQGAILLIAAKREDQINSDLAIHTYQIDQENLELTRQVHELSKRIEKLTLEVHEAVKAKN
;
A
#
# COMPACT_ATOMS: atom_id res chain seq x y z
N MET A 1 -1.22 5.00 9.58
CA MET A 1 -0.36 5.41 8.45
C MET A 1 0.57 4.26 8.12
N SER A 2 0.75 4.00 6.83
CA SER A 2 1.72 3.07 6.24
C SER A 2 3.09 2.98 6.90
N GLN A 3 3.38 1.99 7.76
CA GLN A 3 4.75 1.73 8.25
C GLN A 3 5.72 1.39 7.10
N TRP A 4 5.21 1.07 5.90
CA TRP A 4 6.02 0.90 4.68
C TRP A 4 6.93 2.11 4.42
N SER A 5 6.54 3.33 4.77
CA SER A 5 7.35 4.53 4.46
C SER A 5 8.72 4.58 5.13
N ASN A 6 8.98 3.74 6.14
CA ASN A 6 10.28 3.62 6.82
C ASN A 6 11.06 2.37 6.39
N HIS A 7 10.53 1.54 5.49
CA HIS A 7 11.16 0.29 5.08
C HIS A 7 12.30 0.55 4.08
N PRO A 8 13.50 -0.05 4.26
CA PRO A 8 14.69 0.24 3.43
C PRO A 8 14.44 0.02 1.93
N ALA A 9 13.70 -1.04 1.57
CA ALA A 9 13.32 -1.32 0.18
C ALA A 9 12.47 -0.22 -0.48
N THR A 10 11.79 0.62 0.30
CA THR A 10 10.87 1.66 -0.19
C THR A 10 11.39 3.07 0.09
N ALA A 11 12.64 3.21 0.54
CA ALA A 11 13.26 4.49 0.85
C ALA A 11 13.22 5.47 -0.36
N LYS A 12 13.24 4.93 -1.58
CA LYS A 12 13.06 5.67 -2.84
C LYS A 12 11.69 6.35 -2.98
N TYR A 13 10.64 5.82 -2.34
CA TYR A 13 9.27 6.35 -2.38
C TYR A 13 8.89 7.14 -1.12
N GLY A 14 9.87 7.48 -0.26
CA GLY A 14 9.66 8.25 0.97
C GLY A 14 9.05 9.64 0.72
N LYS A 15 8.41 10.21 1.75
CA LYS A 15 7.60 11.46 1.71
C LYS A 15 8.27 12.69 1.04
N SER A 16 9.59 12.66 0.90
CA SER A 16 10.44 13.70 0.28
C SER A 16 10.45 13.68 -1.27
N GLN A 17 10.03 12.58 -1.91
CA GLN A 17 10.03 12.45 -3.39
C GLN A 17 8.63 12.45 -4.01
N LEU A 18 7.58 12.70 -3.22
CA LEU A 18 6.21 12.76 -3.74
C LEU A 18 6.01 14.07 -4.52
N SER A 19 5.69 13.94 -5.81
CA SER A 19 5.24 15.07 -6.62
C SER A 19 3.97 15.69 -6.01
N PHE A 20 3.78 17.01 -6.19
CA PHE A 20 2.63 17.75 -5.68
C PHE A 20 1.29 17.07 -6.05
N GLY A 21 1.19 16.52 -7.27
CA GLY A 21 0.00 15.79 -7.72
C GLY A 21 -0.28 14.50 -6.94
N GLN A 22 0.76 13.77 -6.52
CA GLN A 22 0.61 12.54 -5.74
C GLN A 22 0.19 12.84 -4.29
N ARG A 23 0.69 13.93 -3.70
CA ARG A 23 0.25 14.39 -2.39
C ARG A 23 -1.23 14.79 -2.40
N SER A 24 -1.64 15.57 -3.41
CA SER A 24 -3.03 15.99 -3.56
C SER A 24 -3.96 14.82 -3.80
N ALA A 25 -3.56 13.84 -4.63
CA ALA A 25 -4.32 12.61 -4.86
C ALA A 25 -4.53 11.78 -3.58
N ASP A 26 -3.51 11.66 -2.73
CA ASP A 26 -3.63 10.94 -1.45
C ASP A 26 -4.55 11.67 -0.46
N VAL A 27 -4.51 13.00 -0.42
CA VAL A 27 -5.43 13.81 0.41
C VAL A 27 -6.87 13.69 -0.10
N LEU A 28 -7.08 13.82 -1.41
CA LEU A 28 -8.37 13.66 -2.05
C LEU A 28 -8.95 12.26 -1.84
N ARG A 29 -8.14 11.21 -2.01
CA ARG A 29 -8.53 9.82 -1.75
C ARG A 29 -9.02 9.62 -0.32
N ASN A 30 -8.25 10.12 0.65
CA ASN A 30 -8.62 9.98 2.06
C ASN A 30 -9.86 10.81 2.43
N ALA A 31 -10.03 11.99 1.82
CA ALA A 31 -11.21 12.83 2.04
C ALA A 31 -12.49 12.22 1.41
N MET A 32 -12.40 11.76 0.16
CA MET A 32 -13.51 11.15 -0.57
C MET A 32 -13.93 9.78 -0.01
N GLY A 33 -13.02 9.05 0.65
CA GLY A 33 -13.33 7.79 1.33
C GLY A 33 -13.94 7.94 2.73
N SER A 34 -14.22 9.16 3.19
CA SER A 34 -14.71 9.40 4.55
C SER A 34 -16.24 9.39 4.64
N TRP A 35 -16.80 8.80 5.69
CA TRP A 35 -18.24 8.86 6.01
C TRP A 35 -18.84 10.28 6.03
N PRO A 36 -18.20 11.31 6.62
CA PRO A 36 -18.75 12.67 6.58
C PRO A 36 -18.84 13.27 5.18
N PHE A 37 -17.99 12.86 4.22
CA PHE A 37 -18.09 13.31 2.83
C PHE A 37 -19.38 12.81 2.16
N VAL A 38 -19.80 11.58 2.44
CA VAL A 38 -21.04 11.00 1.92
C VAL A 38 -22.26 11.78 2.40
N PHE A 39 -22.32 12.08 3.70
CA PHE A 39 -23.42 12.89 4.26
C PHE A 39 -23.40 14.34 3.76
N GLY A 40 -22.22 14.93 3.57
CA GLY A 40 -22.08 16.26 2.96
C GLY A 40 -22.59 16.31 1.52
N ALA A 41 -22.28 15.29 0.71
CA ALA A 41 -22.76 15.18 -0.66
C ALA A 41 -24.28 15.00 -0.73
N LEU A 42 -24.86 14.16 0.15
CA LEU A 42 -26.32 13.98 0.25
C LEU A 42 -27.02 15.27 0.70
N GLY A 43 -26.45 15.98 1.67
CA GLY A 43 -26.98 17.27 2.13
C GLY A 43 -26.91 18.34 1.04
N PHE A 44 -25.80 18.43 0.31
CA PHE A 44 -25.65 19.32 -0.85
C PHE A 44 -26.71 19.02 -1.91
N LEU A 45 -26.96 17.75 -2.22
CA LEU A 45 -27.96 17.34 -3.20
C LEU A 45 -29.38 17.70 -2.76
N ALA A 46 -29.71 17.52 -1.48
CA ALA A 46 -30.99 17.93 -0.91
C ALA A 46 -31.19 19.46 -0.95
N ILE A 47 -30.15 20.22 -0.59
CA ILE A 47 -30.15 21.69 -0.65
C ILE A 47 -30.31 22.16 -2.11
N TRP A 48 -29.58 21.56 -3.05
CA TRP A 48 -29.65 21.90 -4.47
C TRP A 48 -31.04 21.65 -5.04
N MET A 49 -31.65 20.51 -4.72
CA MET A 49 -33.01 20.17 -5.14
C MET A 49 -34.05 21.13 -4.55
N TYR A 50 -33.85 21.58 -3.31
CA TYR A 50 -34.73 22.56 -2.64
C TYR A 50 -34.63 23.96 -3.26
N PHE A 51 -33.42 24.48 -3.52
CA PHE A 51 -33.22 25.81 -4.10
C PHE A 51 -33.64 25.92 -5.57
N ASN A 52 -33.57 24.81 -6.30
CA ASN A 52 -33.87 24.78 -7.73
C ASN A 52 -35.38 24.64 -8.03
N ASN A 53 -36.22 24.69 -6.99
CA ASN A 53 -37.68 24.59 -7.08
C ASN A 53 -38.34 25.87 -7.66
N ASP A 54 -37.67 27.02 -7.60
CA ASP A 54 -38.26 28.33 -7.92
C ASP A 54 -37.99 28.85 -9.36
N GLY A 55 -37.25 28.13 -10.21
CA GLY A 55 -37.22 28.43 -11.65
C GLY A 55 -35.92 28.19 -12.42
N SER A 56 -36.09 27.49 -13.56
CA SER A 56 -35.28 27.44 -14.80
C SER A 56 -33.77 27.16 -14.79
N PHE A 57 -33.06 27.16 -13.66
CA PHE A 57 -31.60 27.00 -13.71
C PHE A 57 -31.15 25.56 -14.01
N ASP A 58 -31.88 24.54 -13.52
CA ASP A 58 -31.68 23.12 -13.91
C ASP A 58 -32.98 22.29 -13.77
N PRO A 59 -33.98 22.43 -14.66
CA PRO A 59 -35.24 21.66 -14.57
C PRO A 59 -35.02 20.13 -14.58
N PHE A 60 -35.94 19.38 -13.98
CA PHE A 60 -35.93 17.91 -14.04
C PHE A 60 -35.80 17.46 -15.51
N PRO A 61 -34.78 16.65 -15.90
CA PRO A 61 -34.04 15.65 -15.11
C PRO A 61 -32.64 16.07 -14.57
N PHE A 62 -32.39 17.35 -14.25
CA PHE A 62 -31.15 17.87 -13.67
C PHE A 62 -29.88 17.54 -14.48
N ILE A 63 -29.76 18.12 -15.69
CA ILE A 63 -28.68 17.79 -16.63
C ILE A 63 -27.31 18.28 -16.13
N LEU A 64 -27.28 19.44 -15.48
CA LEU A 64 -26.04 20.04 -14.97
C LEU A 64 -25.53 19.30 -13.74
N LEU A 65 -26.44 18.95 -12.82
CA LEU A 65 -26.10 18.14 -11.66
C LEU A 65 -25.55 16.78 -12.07
N ASN A 66 -26.21 16.09 -13.01
CA ASN A 66 -25.73 14.80 -13.51
C ASN A 66 -24.37 14.91 -14.22
N LEU A 67 -24.11 15.99 -14.97
CA LEU A 67 -22.82 16.22 -15.62
C LEU A 67 -21.71 16.42 -14.59
N ILE A 68 -21.94 17.25 -13.56
CA ILE A 68 -20.96 17.52 -12.50
C ILE A 68 -20.67 16.24 -11.71
N LEU A 69 -21.70 15.49 -11.32
CA LEU A 69 -21.52 14.22 -10.61
C LEU A 69 -20.75 13.19 -11.44
N SER A 70 -21.04 13.10 -12.74
CA SER A 70 -20.32 12.20 -13.65
C SER A 70 -18.86 12.58 -13.79
N CYS A 71 -18.55 13.88 -13.87
CA CYS A 71 -17.17 14.38 -13.92
C CYS A 71 -16.42 14.08 -12.61
N ILE A 72 -17.06 14.28 -11.45
CA ILE A 72 -16.50 13.94 -10.14
C ILE A 72 -16.22 12.43 -10.05
N ALA A 73 -17.14 11.59 -10.51
CA ALA A 73 -16.97 10.13 -10.53
C ALA A 73 -15.81 9.70 -11.46
N ALA A 74 -15.68 10.32 -12.64
CA ALA A 74 -14.57 10.07 -13.55
C ALA A 74 -13.21 10.47 -12.93
N LEU A 75 -13.15 11.64 -12.26
CA LEU A 75 -11.97 12.09 -11.54
C LEU A 75 -11.61 11.14 -10.39
N GLN A 76 -12.62 10.66 -9.64
CA GLN A 76 -12.45 9.66 -8.58
C GLN A 76 -11.80 8.38 -9.13
N GLY A 77 -12.30 7.86 -10.26
CA GLY A 77 -11.73 6.68 -10.91
C GLY A 77 -10.27 6.88 -11.35
N ALA A 78 -9.93 8.04 -11.91
CA ALA A 78 -8.56 8.37 -12.30
C ALA A 78 -7.61 8.46 -11.10
N ILE A 79 -8.04 9.12 -10.01
CA ILE A 79 -7.26 9.21 -8.77
C ILE A 79 -7.03 7.83 -8.17
N LEU A 80 -8.05 6.96 -8.18
CA LEU A 80 -7.94 5.58 -7.71
C LEU A 80 -6.91 4.79 -8.53
N LEU A 81 -6.93 4.91 -9.87
CA LEU A 81 -5.94 4.27 -10.74
C LEU A 81 -4.51 4.77 -10.48
N ILE A 82 -4.33 6.07 -10.25
CA ILE A 82 -3.02 6.65 -9.95
C ILE A 82 -2.52 6.13 -8.59
N ALA A 83 -3.39 6.06 -7.59
CA ALA A 83 -3.05 5.52 -6.28
C ALA A 83 -2.71 4.02 -6.36
N ALA A 84 -3.51 3.24 -7.08
CA ALA A 84 -3.29 1.80 -7.28
C ALA A 84 -1.98 1.52 -8.02
N LYS A 85 -1.68 2.25 -9.11
CA LYS A 85 -0.40 2.12 -9.83
C LYS A 85 0.80 2.36 -8.93
N ARG A 86 0.70 3.31 -7.99
CA ARG A 86 1.76 3.60 -7.03
C ARG A 86 1.90 2.49 -5.99
N GLU A 87 0.80 2.00 -5.44
CA GLU A 87 0.83 0.89 -4.48
C GLU A 87 1.41 -0.38 -5.11
N ASP A 88 1.08 -0.67 -6.36
CA ASP A 88 1.62 -1.82 -7.11
C ASP A 88 3.14 -1.73 -7.30
N GLN A 89 3.66 -0.55 -7.65
CA GLN A 89 5.11 -0.32 -7.75
C GLN A 89 5.83 -0.57 -6.42
N ILE A 90 5.28 -0.05 -5.32
CA ILE A 90 5.84 -0.25 -3.97
C ILE A 90 5.82 -1.74 -3.59
N ASN A 91 4.72 -2.43 -3.88
CA ASN A 91 4.57 -3.86 -3.60
C ASN A 91 5.55 -4.71 -4.42
N SER A 92 5.79 -4.37 -5.69
CA SER A 92 6.78 -5.04 -6.53
C SER A 92 8.19 -4.93 -5.97
N ASP A 93 8.61 -3.71 -5.58
CA ASP A 93 9.94 -3.49 -5.01
C ASP A 93 10.11 -4.20 -3.65
N LEU A 94 9.07 -4.20 -2.81
CA LEU A 94 9.04 -4.97 -1.57
C LEU A 94 9.16 -6.47 -1.82
N ALA A 95 8.48 -7.01 -2.82
CA ALA A 95 8.53 -8.43 -3.16
C ALA A 95 9.94 -8.84 -3.62
N ILE A 96 10.60 -8.03 -4.46
CA ILE A 96 11.97 -8.28 -4.90
C ILE A 96 12.93 -8.28 -3.71
N HIS A 97 12.84 -7.29 -2.82
CA HIS A 97 13.70 -7.21 -1.66
C HIS A 97 13.46 -8.37 -0.68
N THR A 98 12.20 -8.76 -0.48
CA THR A 98 11.85 -9.91 0.36
C THR A 98 12.43 -11.20 -0.21
N TYR A 99 12.36 -11.39 -1.53
CA TYR A 99 12.97 -12.53 -2.20
C TYR A 99 14.49 -12.58 -2.02
N GLN A 100 15.18 -11.45 -2.11
CA GLN A 100 16.63 -11.37 -1.90
C GLN A 100 17.02 -11.78 -0.47
N ILE A 101 16.31 -11.26 0.53
CA ILE A 101 16.52 -11.64 1.93
C ILE A 101 16.25 -13.14 2.15
N ASP A 102 15.20 -13.68 1.52
CA ASP A 102 14.87 -15.10 1.64
C ASP A 102 15.98 -16.01 1.08
N GLN A 103 16.59 -15.63 -0.05
CA GLN A 103 17.76 -16.34 -0.59
C GLN A 103 18.95 -16.28 0.37
N GLU A 104 19.26 -15.11 0.92
CA GLU A 104 20.35 -14.94 1.89
C GLU A 104 20.10 -15.78 3.17
N ASN A 105 18.87 -15.77 3.69
CA ASN A 105 18.47 -16.58 4.83
C ASN A 105 18.59 -18.08 4.54
N LEU A 106 18.25 -18.52 3.32
CA LEU A 106 18.40 -19.91 2.91
C LEU A 106 19.87 -20.33 2.88
N GLU A 107 20.75 -19.46 2.35
CA GLU A 107 22.20 -19.69 2.38
C GLU A 107 22.74 -19.77 3.80
N LEU A 108 22.36 -18.84 4.67
CA LEU A 108 22.76 -18.84 6.07
C LEU A 108 22.28 -20.10 6.79
N THR A 109 21.03 -20.52 6.54
CA THR A 109 20.47 -21.75 7.11
C THR A 109 21.24 -22.99 6.65
N ARG A 110 21.65 -23.05 5.38
CA ARG A 110 22.51 -24.13 4.88
C ARG A 110 23.87 -24.15 5.56
N GLN A 111 24.50 -22.99 5.75
CA GLN A 111 25.79 -22.88 6.45
C GLN A 111 25.67 -23.34 7.90
N VAL A 112 24.63 -22.90 8.61
CA VAL A 112 24.36 -23.32 10.00
C VAL A 112 24.15 -24.83 10.08
N HIS A 113 23.38 -25.40 9.16
CA HIS A 113 23.16 -26.86 9.10
C HIS A 113 24.45 -27.63 8.85
N GLU A 114 25.31 -27.14 7.95
CA GLU A 114 26.60 -27.77 7.67
C GLU A 114 27.54 -27.71 8.88
N LEU A 115 27.63 -26.55 9.54
CA LEU A 115 28.41 -26.39 10.76
C LEU A 115 27.88 -27.29 11.88
N SER A 116 26.57 -27.40 12.04
CA SER A 116 25.95 -28.30 13.02
C SER A 116 26.35 -29.76 12.77
N LYS A 117 26.34 -30.22 11.51
CA LYS A 117 26.80 -31.57 11.15
C LYS A 117 28.29 -31.79 11.45
N ARG A 118 29.13 -30.79 11.20
CA ARG A 118 30.57 -30.86 11.51
C ARG A 118 30.81 -30.95 13.02
N ILE A 119 30.09 -30.15 13.82
CA ILE A 119 30.15 -30.19 15.28
C ILE A 119 29.70 -31.57 15.80
N GLU A 120 28.59 -32.10 15.29
CA GLU A 120 28.09 -33.43 15.66
C GLU A 120 29.15 -34.51 15.38
N LYS A 121 29.74 -34.51 14.17
CA LYS A 121 30.79 -35.46 13.79
C LYS A 121 32.00 -35.38 14.71
N LEU A 122 32.52 -34.18 14.97
CA LEU A 122 33.66 -33.99 15.87
C LEU A 122 33.35 -34.42 17.30
N THR A 123 32.11 -34.19 17.76
CA THR A 123 31.67 -34.59 19.10
C THR A 123 31.65 -36.13 19.23
N LEU A 124 31.20 -36.83 18.19
CA LEU A 124 31.24 -38.30 18.14
C LEU A 124 32.69 -38.83 18.13
N GLU A 125 33.58 -38.24 17.33
CA GLU A 125 35.00 -38.62 17.29
C GLU A 125 35.70 -38.44 18.65
N VAL A 126 35.44 -37.31 19.33
CA VAL A 126 35.95 -37.07 20.69
C VAL A 126 35.37 -38.06 21.69
N HIS A 127 34.07 -38.37 21.61
CA HIS A 127 33.43 -39.35 22.50
C HIS A 127 34.07 -40.73 22.38
N GLU A 128 34.31 -41.20 21.16
CA GLU A 128 34.99 -42.47 20.90
C GLU A 128 36.44 -42.46 21.38
N ALA A 129 37.19 -41.38 21.15
CA ALA A 129 38.58 -41.25 21.60
C ALA A 129 38.72 -41.27 23.13
N VAL A 130 37.79 -40.63 23.85
CA VAL A 130 37.74 -40.68 25.32
C VAL A 130 37.42 -42.08 25.82
N LYS A 131 36.46 -42.77 25.18
CA LYS A 131 36.07 -44.13 25.52
C LYS A 131 37.19 -45.14 25.31
N ALA A 132 38.02 -44.97 24.27
CA ALA A 132 39.15 -45.85 23.99
C ALA A 132 40.35 -45.68 24.95
N LYS A 133 40.38 -44.60 25.74
CA LYS A 133 41.49 -44.28 26.66
C LYS A 133 41.22 -44.71 28.12
N ASN A 134 39.97 -45.04 28.44
CA ASN A 134 39.54 -45.64 29.71
C ASN A 134 39.40 -47.16 29.57
#